data_AF-A0AAC9D1M3-F1
#
_entry.id   AF-A0AAC9D1M3-F1
#
_cell.length_a   1.000
_cell.length_b   1.000
_cell.length_c   1.000
_cell.angle_alpha   90.00
_cell.angle_beta   90.00
_cell.angle_gamma   90.00
#
_symmetry.space_group_name_H-M   'P 1'
#
loop_
_entity.id
_entity.type
_entity.pdbx_description
1 polymer ?
#
loop_
_entity_poly.entity_id
_entity_poly.type
_entity_poly.pdbx_seq_one_letter_code
_entity_poly.pdbx_strand_id
1 'polypeptide(L)'
;MDINFYNKISRSYQILSDRFTNFSKSYQNGYIIYDKNMFQVRDDQFKFLKQFENIPFGTFFNDDFIKKNDTGGDYYKSSSIIETEKTMNIHSEFYMILFYYLINEFKQDLQNLLDLLESDIFKEKYRGFYKVDEFKFKYYLSEHESIFKFIMDRIQNFGLIYHLFHRTNSGFIYATESEMVFRVQAIKDLLEANSRIYNFQKFRIV
;
A
#
# COMPACT_ATOMS: atom_id res chain seq x y z
N MET A 1 -2.96 -13.64 -2.48
CA MET A 1 -3.36 -12.72 -3.57
C MET A 1 -2.75 -13.20 -4.87
N ASP A 2 -3.47 -13.10 -6.00
CA ASP A 2 -2.89 -13.38 -7.32
C ASP A 2 -1.88 -12.29 -7.74
N ILE A 3 -0.78 -12.70 -8.38
CA ILE A 3 0.32 -11.78 -8.74
C ILE A 3 -0.08 -10.76 -9.82
N ASN A 4 -0.97 -11.13 -10.76
CA ASN A 4 -1.42 -10.21 -11.78
C ASN A 4 -2.34 -9.15 -11.17
N PHE A 5 -3.23 -9.56 -10.26
CA PHE A 5 -4.05 -8.64 -9.49
C PHE A 5 -3.20 -7.68 -8.65
N TYR A 6 -2.21 -8.20 -7.92
CA TYR A 6 -1.23 -7.39 -7.20
C TYR A 6 -0.54 -6.36 -8.10
N ASN A 7 -0.06 -6.79 -9.27
CA ASN A 7 0.66 -5.92 -10.20
C ASN A 7 -0.23 -4.81 -10.78
N LYS A 8 -1.52 -5.07 -11.04
CA LYS A 8 -2.47 -4.04 -11.49
C LYS A 8 -2.58 -2.89 -10.48
N ILE A 9 -2.73 -3.23 -9.20
CA ILE A 9 -2.91 -2.24 -8.13
C ILE A 9 -1.57 -1.57 -7.79
N SER A 10 -0.52 -2.35 -7.56
CA SER A 10 0.78 -1.83 -7.10
C SER A 10 1.47 -0.93 -8.14
N ARG A 11 1.34 -1.21 -9.43
CA ARG A 11 1.89 -0.35 -10.50
C ARG A 11 1.11 0.95 -10.60
N SER A 12 -0.22 0.90 -10.52
CA SER A 12 -1.07 2.10 -10.46
C SER A 12 -0.72 2.96 -9.25
N TYR A 13 -0.55 2.35 -8.07
CA TYR A 13 -0.03 3.04 -6.88
C TYR A 13 1.32 3.72 -7.13
N GLN A 14 2.28 3.02 -7.74
CA GLN A 14 3.61 3.57 -8.01
C GLN A 14 3.58 4.78 -8.95
N ILE A 15 2.73 4.71 -10.00
CA ILE A 15 2.53 5.82 -10.94
C ILE A 15 1.92 7.03 -10.24
N LEU A 16 0.86 6.81 -9.45
CA LEU A 16 0.12 7.90 -8.82
C LEU A 16 0.84 8.51 -7.61
N SER A 17 1.63 7.71 -6.88
CA SER A 17 2.43 8.19 -5.73
C SER A 17 3.71 8.93 -6.13
N ASP A 18 3.98 9.07 -7.43
CA ASP A 18 5.13 9.77 -8.00
C ASP A 18 6.50 9.23 -7.60
N ARG A 19 6.56 8.05 -6.98
CA ARG A 19 7.80 7.53 -6.39
C ARG A 19 8.83 7.10 -7.43
N PHE A 20 8.42 6.91 -8.68
CA PHE A 20 9.28 6.33 -9.73
C PHE A 20 9.08 6.90 -11.15
N THR A 21 8.25 7.94 -11.32
CA THR A 21 7.93 8.49 -12.64
C THR A 21 7.74 10.00 -12.60
N ASN A 22 8.52 10.75 -13.38
CA ASN A 22 8.32 12.19 -13.59
C ASN A 22 7.34 12.42 -14.75
N PHE A 23 6.06 12.12 -14.54
CA PHE A 23 5.03 12.52 -15.51
C PHE A 23 4.73 14.01 -15.35
N SER A 24 4.61 14.73 -16.47
CA SER A 24 4.11 16.11 -16.41
C SER A 24 2.66 16.06 -15.93
N LYS A 25 2.39 16.73 -14.81
CA LYS A 25 1.08 16.74 -14.16
C LYS A 25 0.78 18.14 -13.66
N SER A 26 -0.49 18.51 -13.66
CA SER A 26 -0.98 19.72 -13.01
C SER A 26 -1.90 19.35 -11.86
N TYR A 27 -2.06 20.29 -10.93
CA TYR A 27 -2.94 20.12 -9.77
C TYR A 27 -4.06 21.15 -9.87
N GLN A 28 -5.31 20.68 -9.76
CA GLN A 28 -6.47 21.57 -9.77
C GLN A 28 -7.59 20.97 -8.93
N ASN A 29 -8.16 21.76 -8.02
CA ASN A 29 -9.35 21.42 -7.23
C ASN A 29 -9.29 20.04 -6.53
N GLY A 30 -8.13 19.66 -5.99
CA GLY A 30 -7.94 18.36 -5.34
C GLY A 30 -7.64 17.19 -6.28
N TYR A 31 -7.49 17.44 -7.58
CA TYR A 31 -7.13 16.43 -8.58
C TYR A 31 -5.71 16.64 -9.08
N ILE A 32 -5.07 15.52 -9.40
CA ILE A 32 -3.89 15.44 -10.27
C ILE A 32 -4.40 15.17 -11.69
N ILE A 33 -4.01 16.03 -12.62
CA ILE A 33 -4.43 15.96 -14.02
C ILE A 33 -3.30 15.33 -14.84
N TYR A 34 -3.62 14.23 -15.50
CA TYR A 34 -2.74 13.51 -16.42
C TYR A 34 -3.24 13.65 -17.85
N ASP A 35 -2.34 13.91 -18.81
CA ASP A 35 -2.66 13.85 -20.23
C ASP A 35 -2.85 12.38 -20.64
N LYS A 36 -3.93 12.08 -21.37
CA LYS A 36 -4.22 10.71 -21.82
C LYS A 36 -3.12 10.10 -22.69
N ASN A 37 -2.40 10.93 -23.45
CA ASN A 37 -1.29 10.48 -24.28
C ASN A 37 -0.16 9.85 -23.44
N MET A 38 -0.02 10.21 -22.16
CA MET A 38 0.96 9.59 -21.26
C MET A 38 0.63 8.12 -20.95
N PHE A 39 -0.65 7.76 -21.03
CA PHE A 39 -1.10 6.40 -20.76
C PHE A 39 -0.99 5.46 -21.96
N GLN A 40 -0.64 5.95 -23.15
CA GLN A 40 -0.48 5.09 -24.34
C GLN A 40 0.56 3.97 -24.14
N VAL A 41 1.59 4.22 -23.30
CA VAL A 41 2.62 3.22 -22.96
C VAL A 41 2.20 2.32 -21.79
N ARG A 42 1.10 2.64 -21.11
CA ARG A 42 0.60 1.99 -19.87
C ARG A 42 -0.92 1.77 -19.91
N ASP A 43 -1.41 1.33 -21.06
CA ASP A 43 -2.85 1.19 -21.34
C ASP A 43 -3.57 0.28 -20.34
N ASP A 44 -2.90 -0.77 -19.85
CA ASP A 44 -3.44 -1.67 -18.82
C ASP A 44 -3.71 -0.96 -17.49
N GLN A 45 -2.82 -0.03 -17.08
CA GLN A 45 -3.02 0.72 -15.83
C GLN A 45 -4.13 1.75 -16.00
N PHE A 46 -4.23 2.37 -17.16
CA PHE A 46 -5.33 3.28 -17.49
C PHE A 46 -6.68 2.56 -17.50
N LYS A 47 -6.77 1.41 -18.18
CA LYS A 47 -7.96 0.54 -18.19
C LYS A 47 -8.35 0.11 -16.78
N PHE A 48 -7.36 -0.24 -15.96
CA PHE A 48 -7.59 -0.56 -14.56
C PHE A 48 -8.16 0.63 -13.79
N LEU A 49 -7.57 1.82 -13.92
CA LEU A 49 -8.00 3.02 -13.20
C LEU A 49 -9.40 3.47 -13.63
N LYS A 50 -9.78 3.27 -14.89
CA LYS A 50 -11.10 3.64 -15.39
C LYS A 50 -12.27 3.01 -14.62
N GLN A 51 -12.07 1.87 -13.93
CA GLN A 51 -13.11 1.29 -13.09
C GLN A 51 -13.54 2.19 -11.92
N PHE A 52 -12.74 3.19 -11.56
CA PHE A 52 -13.02 4.14 -10.47
C PHE A 52 -13.61 5.46 -10.96
N GLU A 53 -13.92 5.56 -12.26
CA GLU A 53 -14.55 6.75 -12.83
C GLU A 53 -15.91 7.01 -12.16
N ASN A 54 -16.15 8.25 -11.73
CA ASN A 54 -17.38 8.69 -11.09
C ASN A 54 -17.75 7.96 -9.77
N ILE A 55 -16.86 7.14 -9.21
CA ILE A 55 -17.05 6.60 -7.85
C ILE A 55 -16.79 7.72 -6.84
N PRO A 56 -17.73 8.07 -5.95
CA PRO A 56 -17.48 9.08 -4.93
C PRO A 56 -16.28 8.71 -4.04
N PHE A 57 -15.40 9.67 -3.77
CA PHE A 57 -14.16 9.40 -3.03
C PHE A 57 -14.41 8.85 -1.62
N GLY A 58 -15.49 9.31 -0.98
CA GLY A 58 -15.97 8.83 0.31
C GLY A 58 -16.34 7.34 0.33
N THR A 59 -16.60 6.70 -0.82
CA THR A 59 -16.96 5.27 -0.89
C THR A 59 -15.90 4.36 -0.25
N PHE A 60 -14.63 4.77 -0.24
CA PHE A 60 -13.55 3.96 0.32
C PHE A 60 -13.33 4.14 1.82
N PHE A 61 -14.05 5.07 2.46
CA PHE A 61 -13.87 5.43 3.86
C PHE A 61 -15.04 4.94 4.70
N ASN A 62 -14.79 4.72 5.99
CA ASN A 62 -15.84 4.40 6.95
C ASN A 62 -16.69 5.64 7.26
N ASP A 63 -18.00 5.44 7.44
CA ASP A 63 -18.94 6.55 7.70
C ASP A 63 -18.56 7.36 8.94
N ASP A 64 -18.08 6.71 10.00
CA ASP A 64 -17.66 7.38 11.23
C ASP A 64 -16.40 8.23 11.01
N PHE A 65 -15.49 7.78 10.13
CA PHE A 65 -14.33 8.57 9.74
C PHE A 65 -14.74 9.79 8.94
N ILE A 66 -15.65 9.64 7.96
CA ILE A 66 -16.17 10.76 7.16
C ILE A 66 -16.86 11.77 8.07
N LYS A 67 -17.79 11.34 8.93
CA LYS A 67 -18.52 12.23 9.85
C LYS A 67 -17.61 13.06 10.75
N LYS A 68 -16.47 12.49 11.17
CA LYS A 68 -15.51 13.17 12.04
C LYS A 68 -14.60 14.14 11.29
N ASN A 69 -14.29 13.85 10.02
CA ASN A 69 -13.28 14.57 9.25
C ASN A 69 -13.85 15.38 8.07
N ASP A 70 -15.16 15.32 7.83
CA ASP A 70 -15.83 16.18 6.87
C ASP A 70 -15.98 17.59 7.46
N THR A 71 -15.08 18.48 7.07
CA THR A 71 -15.09 19.89 7.46
C THR A 71 -16.05 20.74 6.61
N GLY A 72 -16.92 20.11 5.82
CA GLY A 72 -17.77 20.74 4.84
C GLY A 72 -17.12 20.83 3.46
N GLY A 73 -17.96 20.94 2.43
CA GLY A 73 -17.57 20.92 1.01
C GLY A 73 -17.90 19.60 0.31
N ASP A 74 -17.34 19.40 -0.87
CA ASP A 74 -17.60 18.23 -1.71
C ASP A 74 -16.45 17.22 -1.73
N TYR A 75 -15.45 17.32 -0.85
CA TYR A 75 -14.25 16.47 -0.87
C TYR A 75 -14.58 14.96 -0.97
N TYR A 76 -15.34 14.42 0.00
CA TYR A 76 -15.75 13.01 0.01
C TYR A 76 -16.88 12.69 -0.99
N LYS A 77 -17.58 13.71 -1.51
CA LYS A 77 -18.63 13.53 -2.52
C LYS A 77 -18.08 13.60 -3.95
N SER A 78 -16.88 14.14 -4.11
CA SER A 78 -16.22 14.31 -5.39
C SER A 78 -15.88 12.96 -6.00
N SER A 79 -15.82 12.91 -7.33
CA SER A 79 -15.48 11.67 -8.03
C SER A 79 -14.01 11.32 -7.81
N SER A 80 -13.72 10.04 -7.63
CA SER A 80 -12.34 9.57 -7.44
C SER A 80 -11.51 9.77 -8.69
N ILE A 81 -12.13 9.56 -9.85
CA ILE A 81 -11.54 9.82 -11.16
C ILE A 81 -12.60 10.47 -12.06
N ILE A 82 -12.19 11.49 -12.79
CA ILE A 82 -12.97 12.16 -13.83
C ILE A 82 -12.21 12.05 -15.14
N GLU A 83 -12.81 11.41 -16.14
CA GLU A 83 -12.26 11.32 -17.49
C GLU A 83 -12.83 12.46 -18.35
N THR A 84 -11.95 13.20 -19.03
CA THR A 84 -12.35 14.14 -20.09
C THR A 84 -11.91 13.60 -21.45
N GLU A 85 -12.12 14.33 -22.54
CA GLU A 85 -11.61 13.91 -23.86
C GLU A 85 -10.07 13.75 -23.85
N LYS A 86 -9.35 14.68 -23.20
CA LYS A 86 -7.87 14.79 -23.27
C LYS A 86 -7.14 14.40 -21.99
N THR A 87 -7.84 14.40 -20.86
CA THR A 87 -7.21 14.19 -19.55
C THR A 87 -7.90 13.11 -18.74
N MET A 88 -7.16 12.57 -17.78
CA MET A 88 -7.70 11.82 -16.65
C MET A 88 -7.34 12.58 -15.37
N ASN A 89 -8.36 13.03 -14.66
CA ASN A 89 -8.21 13.79 -13.43
C ASN A 89 -8.43 12.82 -12.27
N ILE A 90 -7.40 12.56 -11.48
CA ILE A 90 -7.41 11.57 -10.40
C ILE A 90 -7.34 12.31 -9.07
N HIS A 91 -8.22 11.97 -8.14
CA HIS A 91 -8.23 12.56 -6.81
C HIS A 91 -6.82 12.44 -6.19
N SER A 92 -6.28 13.53 -5.65
CA SER A 92 -4.85 13.63 -5.31
C SER A 92 -4.38 12.60 -4.28
N GLU A 93 -5.30 12.14 -3.44
CA GLU A 93 -5.05 11.10 -2.42
C GLU A 93 -5.45 9.68 -2.88
N PHE A 94 -5.90 9.49 -4.12
CA PHE A 94 -6.39 8.18 -4.58
C PHE A 94 -5.33 7.08 -4.54
N TYR A 95 -4.05 7.44 -4.67
CA TYR A 95 -2.95 6.48 -4.50
C TYR A 95 -2.97 5.82 -3.11
N MET A 96 -3.40 6.53 -2.06
CA MET A 96 -3.52 5.97 -0.71
C MET A 96 -4.63 4.92 -0.63
N ILE A 97 -5.73 5.10 -1.38
CA ILE A 97 -6.78 4.08 -1.49
C ILE A 97 -6.20 2.78 -2.05
N LEU A 98 -5.44 2.86 -3.15
CA LEU A 98 -4.79 1.69 -3.75
C LEU A 98 -3.81 1.01 -2.79
N PHE A 99 -3.03 1.81 -2.05
CA PHE A 99 -2.09 1.29 -1.06
C PHE A 99 -2.81 0.56 0.07
N TYR A 100 -3.79 1.20 0.72
CA TYR A 100 -4.52 0.60 1.83
C TYR A 100 -5.44 -0.55 1.38
N TYR A 101 -5.84 -0.59 0.11
CA TYR A 101 -6.50 -1.76 -0.44
C TYR A 101 -5.55 -2.97 -0.42
N LEU A 102 -4.29 -2.81 -0.88
CA LEU A 102 -3.29 -3.87 -0.76
C LEU A 102 -3.04 -4.27 0.70
N ILE A 103 -3.03 -3.32 1.63
CA ILE A 103 -2.93 -3.63 3.08
C ILE A 103 -4.11 -4.48 3.55
N ASN A 104 -5.34 -4.14 3.15
CA ASN A 104 -6.54 -4.92 3.52
C ASN A 104 -6.44 -6.35 3.00
N GLU A 105 -5.98 -6.55 1.77
CA GLU A 105 -5.83 -7.87 1.18
C GLU A 105 -4.71 -8.69 1.85
N PHE A 106 -3.67 -8.03 2.39
CA PHE A 106 -2.59 -8.68 3.13
C PHE A 106 -2.78 -8.71 4.64
N LYS A 107 -3.90 -8.21 5.19
CA LYS A 107 -4.04 -7.97 6.64
C LYS A 107 -3.76 -9.21 7.49
N GLN A 108 -4.22 -10.38 7.05
CA GLN A 108 -4.00 -11.63 7.80
C GLN A 108 -2.55 -12.07 7.74
N ASP A 109 -1.90 -11.97 6.57
CA ASP A 109 -0.48 -12.30 6.43
C ASP A 109 0.42 -11.32 7.19
N LEU A 110 0.04 -10.04 7.24
CA LEU A 110 0.72 -9.02 8.04
C LEU A 110 0.57 -9.30 9.53
N GLN A 111 -0.62 -9.70 10.00
CA GLN A 111 -0.80 -10.13 11.38
C GLN A 111 0.04 -11.37 11.69
N ASN A 112 -0.01 -12.39 10.82
CA ASN A 112 0.78 -13.61 10.96
C ASN A 112 2.29 -13.31 10.97
N LEU A 113 2.76 -12.32 10.19
CA LEU A 113 4.15 -11.87 10.20
C LEU A 113 4.51 -11.28 11.57
N LEU A 114 3.68 -10.39 12.11
CA LEU A 114 3.90 -9.79 13.42
C LEU A 114 3.95 -10.87 14.52
N ASP A 115 3.01 -11.81 14.49
CA ASP A 115 2.94 -12.93 15.44
C ASP A 115 4.16 -13.85 15.30
N LEU A 116 4.61 -14.11 14.05
CA LEU A 116 5.78 -14.93 13.78
C LEU A 116 7.06 -14.31 14.36
N LEU A 117 7.25 -12.99 14.22
CA LEU A 117 8.40 -12.28 14.78
C LEU A 117 8.42 -12.30 16.32
N GLU A 118 7.26 -12.42 16.95
CA GLU A 118 7.10 -12.53 18.40
C GLU A 118 7.11 -13.99 18.90
N SER A 119 7.05 -14.99 18.01
CA SER A 119 6.97 -16.41 18.36
C SER A 119 8.28 -17.00 18.91
N ASP A 120 8.18 -18.00 19.81
CA ASP A 120 9.33 -18.70 20.37
C ASP A 120 10.15 -19.42 19.30
N ILE A 121 9.49 -20.03 18.30
CA ILE A 121 10.16 -20.73 17.20
C ILE A 121 11.10 -19.79 16.43
N PHE A 122 10.67 -18.54 16.19
CA PHE A 122 11.51 -17.55 15.53
C PHE A 122 12.67 -17.12 16.44
N LYS A 123 12.34 -16.75 17.68
CA LYS A 123 13.28 -16.22 18.66
C LYS A 123 14.40 -17.21 19.01
N GLU A 124 14.06 -18.48 19.18
CA GLU A 124 15.03 -19.55 19.45
C GLU A 124 15.94 -19.81 18.25
N LYS A 125 15.35 -19.91 17.05
CA LYS A 125 16.11 -20.22 15.82
C LYS A 125 17.14 -19.14 15.45
N TYR A 126 16.80 -17.87 15.64
CA TYR A 126 17.64 -16.74 15.25
C TYR A 126 18.24 -15.99 16.44
N ARG A 127 18.32 -16.63 17.61
CA ARG A 127 18.86 -16.02 18.83
C ARG A 127 20.24 -15.40 18.57
N GLY A 128 20.38 -14.12 18.90
CA GLY A 128 21.62 -13.36 18.71
C GLY A 128 21.80 -12.73 17.33
N PHE A 129 20.94 -13.04 16.36
CA PHE A 129 20.99 -12.50 14.99
C PHE A 129 19.96 -11.40 14.71
N TYR A 130 19.14 -11.08 15.71
CA TYR A 130 18.16 -9.99 15.63
C TYR A 130 18.19 -9.11 16.88
N LYS A 131 17.71 -7.87 16.72
CA LYS A 131 17.44 -6.90 17.78
C LYS A 131 16.00 -6.43 17.66
N VAL A 132 15.34 -6.28 18.79
CA VAL A 132 13.99 -5.70 18.87
C VAL A 132 14.05 -4.47 19.76
N ASP A 133 13.52 -3.37 19.25
CA ASP A 133 13.08 -2.24 20.06
C ASP A 133 11.55 -2.11 19.93
N GLU A 134 10.93 -1.25 20.75
CA GLU A 134 9.47 -1.06 20.77
C GLU A 134 8.88 -0.76 19.37
N PHE A 135 9.68 -0.21 18.46
CA PHE A 135 9.23 0.23 17.14
C PHE A 135 9.72 -0.64 15.99
N LYS A 136 10.82 -1.39 16.17
CA LYS A 136 11.56 -2.01 15.08
C LYS A 136 12.04 -3.41 15.42
N PHE A 137 11.95 -4.28 14.42
CA PHE A 137 12.63 -5.56 14.36
C PHE A 137 13.80 -5.43 13.38
N LYS A 138 15.01 -5.82 13.79
CA LYS A 138 16.22 -5.72 12.97
C LYS A 138 16.96 -7.04 12.95
N TYR A 139 17.53 -7.45 11.83
CA TYR A 139 18.42 -8.60 11.76
C TYR A 139 19.62 -8.34 10.86
N TYR A 140 20.72 -9.05 11.08
CA TYR A 140 21.94 -8.86 10.28
C TYR A 140 21.77 -9.33 8.83
N LEU A 141 22.29 -8.55 7.88
CA LEU A 141 22.18 -8.88 6.45
C LEU A 141 22.89 -10.20 6.08
N SER A 142 23.87 -10.63 6.87
CA SER A 142 24.50 -11.96 6.72
C SER A 142 23.50 -13.11 6.85
N GLU A 143 22.42 -12.93 7.61
CA GLU A 143 21.36 -13.92 7.83
C GLU A 143 20.15 -13.70 6.92
N HIS A 144 20.21 -12.72 6.00
CA HIS A 144 19.04 -12.29 5.24
C HIS A 144 18.39 -13.43 4.46
N GLU A 145 19.17 -14.21 3.72
CA GLU A 145 18.60 -15.31 2.93
C GLU A 145 17.90 -16.35 3.82
N SER A 146 18.52 -16.72 4.94
CA SER A 146 17.97 -17.68 5.90
C SER A 146 16.67 -17.19 6.53
N ILE A 147 16.67 -15.96 7.06
CA ILE A 147 15.50 -15.35 7.72
C ILE A 147 14.40 -15.10 6.69
N PHE A 148 14.73 -14.57 5.51
CA PHE A 148 13.78 -14.29 4.45
C PHE A 148 13.06 -15.57 4.00
N LYS A 149 13.81 -16.66 3.76
CA LYS A 149 13.25 -17.97 3.43
C LYS A 149 12.36 -18.50 4.55
N PHE A 150 12.80 -18.41 5.80
CA PHE A 150 12.02 -18.86 6.95
C PHE A 150 10.65 -18.18 7.05
N ILE A 151 10.60 -16.87 6.79
CA ILE A 151 9.36 -16.09 6.79
C ILE A 151 8.51 -16.43 5.56
N MET A 152 9.13 -16.50 4.37
CA MET A 152 8.43 -16.89 3.13
C MET A 152 7.72 -18.24 3.25
N ASP A 153 8.36 -19.23 3.87
CA ASP A 153 7.80 -20.57 4.04
C ASP A 153 6.58 -20.60 4.98
N ARG A 154 6.34 -19.53 5.75
CA ARG A 154 5.28 -19.45 6.78
C ARG A 154 4.21 -18.42 6.49
N ILE A 155 4.50 -17.46 5.60
CA ILE A 155 3.62 -16.33 5.31
C ILE A 155 3.35 -16.31 3.80
N GLN A 156 2.12 -16.71 3.42
CA GLN A 156 1.76 -17.06 2.04
C GLN A 156 2.10 -15.97 1.01
N ASN A 157 1.86 -14.70 1.34
CA ASN A 157 2.09 -13.59 0.42
C ASN A 157 3.33 -12.74 0.77
N PHE A 158 4.27 -13.28 1.56
CA PHE A 158 5.39 -12.47 2.05
C PHE A 158 6.27 -11.89 0.95
N GLY A 159 6.48 -12.60 -0.17
CA GLY A 159 7.23 -12.03 -1.30
C GLY A 159 6.61 -10.73 -1.85
N LEU A 160 5.27 -10.67 -1.91
CA LEU A 160 4.53 -9.48 -2.36
C LEU A 160 4.51 -8.37 -1.31
N ILE A 161 4.37 -8.75 -0.03
CA ILE A 161 4.46 -7.82 1.11
C ILE A 161 5.85 -7.19 1.14
N TYR A 162 6.90 -8.00 1.02
CA TYR A 162 8.28 -7.55 0.97
C TYR A 162 8.49 -6.60 -0.22
N HIS A 163 8.02 -6.96 -1.42
CA HIS A 163 8.09 -6.05 -2.56
C HIS A 163 7.37 -4.71 -2.28
N LEU A 164 6.17 -4.76 -1.69
CA LEU A 164 5.39 -3.55 -1.36
C LEU A 164 6.13 -2.67 -0.35
N PHE A 165 6.63 -3.24 0.74
CA PHE A 165 7.20 -2.52 1.88
C PHE A 165 8.68 -2.20 1.75
N HIS A 166 9.42 -2.93 0.91
CA HIS A 166 10.85 -2.71 0.69
C HIS A 166 11.14 -1.94 -0.59
N ARG A 167 10.50 -2.34 -1.70
CA ARG A 167 10.81 -1.79 -3.03
C ARG A 167 9.90 -0.63 -3.41
N THR A 168 8.61 -0.76 -3.11
CA THR A 168 7.60 0.19 -3.55
C THR A 168 7.38 1.30 -2.52
N ASN A 169 7.43 0.97 -1.24
CA ASN A 169 7.28 1.90 -0.13
C ASN A 169 8.22 1.56 1.02
N SER A 170 9.52 1.88 0.85
CA SER A 170 10.64 1.61 1.79
C SER A 170 10.52 2.25 3.18
N GLY A 171 9.39 2.88 3.51
CA GLY A 171 9.10 3.38 4.85
C GLY A 171 8.89 2.28 5.88
N PHE A 172 8.60 1.03 5.47
CA PHE A 172 8.23 -0.07 6.36
C PHE A 172 9.34 -1.11 6.52
N ILE A 173 9.97 -1.47 5.42
CA ILE A 173 11.06 -2.44 5.38
C ILE A 173 12.21 -1.80 4.60
N TYR A 174 13.43 -1.79 5.15
CA TYR A 174 14.59 -1.20 4.48
C TYR A 174 15.89 -1.83 4.97
N ALA A 175 16.89 -1.87 4.10
CA ALA A 175 18.25 -2.25 4.46
C ALA A 175 19.06 -1.02 4.90
N THR A 176 19.87 -1.19 5.94
CA THR A 176 21.00 -0.31 6.27
C THR A 176 22.29 -0.95 5.75
N GLU A 177 23.45 -0.43 6.14
CA GLU A 177 24.74 -1.01 5.74
C GLU A 177 24.94 -2.46 6.21
N SER A 178 24.37 -2.84 7.35
CA SER A 178 24.61 -4.16 7.97
C SER A 178 23.35 -4.87 8.46
N GLU A 179 22.21 -4.19 8.49
CA GLU A 179 20.97 -4.73 9.06
C GLU A 179 19.80 -4.57 8.08
N MET A 180 18.91 -5.56 8.08
CA MET A 180 17.56 -5.40 7.56
C MET A 180 16.67 -4.89 8.69
N VAL A 181 15.84 -3.88 8.41
CA VAL A 181 14.97 -3.24 9.39
C VAL A 181 13.50 -3.36 8.97
N PHE A 182 12.67 -3.80 9.91
CA PHE A 182 11.21 -3.86 9.82
C PHE A 182 10.66 -2.88 10.85
N ARG A 183 9.91 -1.86 10.41
CA ARG A 183 9.22 -0.92 11.31
C ARG A 183 7.92 -1.54 11.81
N VAL A 184 8.03 -2.39 12.82
CA VAL A 184 6.93 -3.16 13.43
C VAL A 184 5.77 -2.25 13.84
N GLN A 185 6.04 -1.15 14.54
CA GLN A 185 4.97 -0.22 14.96
C GLN A 185 4.27 0.41 13.76
N ALA A 186 5.02 0.83 12.73
CA ALA A 186 4.41 1.42 11.54
C ALA A 186 3.51 0.41 10.79
N ILE A 187 3.84 -0.89 10.81
CA ILE A 187 2.98 -1.94 10.25
C ILE A 187 1.73 -2.12 11.11
N LYS A 188 1.85 -2.10 12.45
CA LYS A 188 0.71 -2.13 13.39
C LYS A 188 -0.23 -0.93 13.15
N ASP A 189 0.32 0.28 13.04
CA ASP A 189 -0.42 1.50 12.75
C ASP A 189 -1.15 1.43 11.39
N LEU A 190 -0.53 0.83 10.37
CA LEU A 190 -1.18 0.61 9.07
C LEU A 190 -2.40 -0.30 9.18
N LEU A 191 -2.31 -1.40 9.94
CA LEU A 191 -3.42 -2.32 10.14
C LEU A 191 -4.56 -1.64 10.90
N GLU A 192 -4.22 -0.87 11.94
CA GLU A 192 -5.20 -0.09 12.71
C GLU A 192 -5.90 0.94 11.83
N ALA A 193 -5.14 1.74 11.08
CA ALA A 193 -5.67 2.70 10.12
C ALA A 193 -6.56 2.03 9.07
N ASN A 194 -6.15 0.88 8.53
CA ASN A 194 -6.96 0.12 7.57
C ASN A 194 -8.33 -0.25 8.14
N SER A 195 -8.37 -0.69 9.39
CA SER A 195 -9.62 -1.08 10.07
C SER A 195 -10.54 0.09 10.43
N ARG A 196 -9.95 1.24 10.81
CA ARG A 196 -10.70 2.38 11.35
C ARG A 196 -11.11 3.38 10.29
N ILE A 197 -10.26 3.59 9.28
CA ILE A 197 -10.43 4.66 8.29
C ILE A 197 -11.16 4.15 7.04
N TYR A 198 -10.87 2.92 6.60
CA TYR A 198 -11.29 2.45 5.28
C TYR A 198 -12.37 1.38 5.34
N ASN A 199 -13.22 1.35 4.30
CA ASN A 199 -14.40 0.50 4.18
C ASN A 199 -14.25 -0.56 3.07
N PHE A 200 -13.08 -1.20 2.96
CA PHE A 200 -12.82 -2.22 1.93
C PHE A 200 -13.59 -3.53 2.11
N GLN A 201 -14.33 -3.69 3.21
CA GLN A 201 -15.25 -4.82 3.36
C GLN A 201 -16.49 -4.67 2.46
N LYS A 202 -16.90 -3.42 2.17
CA LYS A 202 -18.07 -3.12 1.34
C LYS A 202 -17.70 -2.68 -0.08
N PHE A 203 -16.41 -2.50 -0.37
CA PHE A 203 -15.91 -2.15 -1.69
C PHE A 203 -14.79 -3.11 -2.11
N ARG A 204 -14.96 -3.77 -3.27
CA ARG A 204 -13.94 -4.65 -3.87
C ARG A 204 -13.50 -4.10 -5.21
N ILE A 205 -12.18 -4.03 -5.40
CA ILE A 205 -11.56 -3.77 -6.69
C ILE A 205 -11.65 -5.06 -7.52
N VAL A 206 -11.99 -4.94 -8.81
CA VAL A 206 -12.13 -6.08 -9.74
C VAL A 206 -11.01 -6.05 -10.79
#